data_AF-A0A4P7H153-F1
#
_entry.id   AF-A0A4P7H153-F1
#
_cell.length_a   1.000
_cell.length_b   1.000
_cell.length_c   1.000
_cell.angle_alpha   90.00
_cell.angle_beta   90.00
_cell.angle_gamma   90.00
#
_symmetry.space_group_name_H-M   'P 1'
#
loop_
_entity.id
_entity.type
_entity.pdbx_description
1 polymer ?
#
loop_
_entity_poly.entity_id
_entity_poly.type
_entity_poly.pdbx_seq_one_letter_code
_entity_poly.pdbx_strand_id
1 'polypeptide(L)'
;MLSAAVSRFGDGGRRRVPGGMVGPHERAQQLDLARTEAVAAGRDPGALEYTRWGSIDMPAERVDGLAAAGVTRIVVGSTDPDNPFDEMSRFAERFELGG
;
A
#
# COMPACT_ATOMS: atom_id res chain seq x y z
N MET A 1 15.87 1.17 -10.90
CA MET A 1 14.72 1.82 -11.56
C MET A 1 13.47 1.03 -11.19
N LEU A 2 12.67 1.50 -10.25
CA LEU A 2 11.35 0.92 -9.96
C LEU A 2 10.32 2.01 -10.22
N SER A 3 9.60 1.89 -11.35
CA SER A 3 8.49 2.78 -11.71
C SER A 3 7.33 2.57 -10.74
N ALA A 4 6.89 3.65 -10.10
CA ALA A 4 5.63 3.66 -9.35
C ALA A 4 4.46 3.70 -10.35
N ALA A 5 3.68 2.62 -10.43
CA ALA A 5 2.44 2.60 -11.19
C ALA A 5 1.29 3.18 -10.34
N VAL A 6 0.79 4.36 -10.72
CA VAL A 6 -0.48 4.91 -10.22
C VAL A 6 -1.60 4.41 -11.14
N SER A 7 -2.46 3.52 -10.63
CA SER A 7 -3.66 3.07 -11.35
C SER A 7 -4.92 3.70 -10.73
N ARG A 8 -5.65 4.46 -11.55
CA ARG A 8 -6.99 4.99 -11.24
C ARG A 8 -7.97 3.81 -11.18
N PHE A 9 -8.46 3.49 -9.99
CA PHE A 9 -9.48 2.46 -9.82
C PHE A 9 -10.84 2.98 -10.29
N GLY A 10 -11.18 2.68 -11.54
CA GLY A 10 -12.56 2.66 -12.06
C GLY A 10 -13.08 1.23 -12.06
N ASP A 11 -14.24 1.06 -11.42
CA ASP A 11 -15.20 -0.04 -11.43
C ASP A 11 -14.75 -1.41 -12.00
N GLY A 12 -14.58 -2.39 -11.09
CA GLY A 12 -14.17 -3.74 -11.46
C GLY A 12 -13.81 -4.60 -10.25
N GLY A 13 -14.82 -5.00 -9.48
CA GLY A 13 -14.80 -6.13 -8.54
C GLY A 13 -13.55 -6.27 -7.66
N ARG A 14 -13.48 -5.54 -6.54
CA ARG A 14 -12.57 -5.92 -5.44
C ARG A 14 -13.32 -6.04 -4.13
N ARG A 15 -13.25 -7.25 -3.57
CA ARG A 15 -13.83 -7.63 -2.28
C ARG A 15 -13.36 -6.64 -1.21
N ARG A 16 -14.33 -6.01 -0.55
CA ARG A 16 -14.12 -5.29 0.71
C ARG A 16 -13.70 -6.32 1.76
N VAL A 17 -12.48 -6.21 2.27
CA VAL A 17 -12.07 -6.93 3.49
C VAL A 17 -12.50 -6.06 4.67
N PRO A 18 -13.49 -6.47 5.50
CA PRO A 18 -13.86 -5.72 6.69
C PRO A 18 -12.64 -5.67 7.63
N GLY A 19 -12.16 -4.46 7.92
CA GLY A 19 -11.02 -4.22 8.78
C GLY A 19 -11.36 -4.47 10.25
N GLY A 20 -11.28 -5.72 10.69
CA GLY A 20 -10.91 -5.98 12.08
C GLY A 20 -9.47 -5.53 12.32
N MET A 21 -9.17 -5.05 13.52
CA MET A 21 -7.80 -4.67 13.92
C MET A 21 -6.94 -5.93 14.06
N VAL A 22 -6.46 -6.46 12.94
CA VAL A 22 -5.44 -7.53 12.92
C VAL A 22 -4.12 -6.91 13.36
N GLY A 23 -3.56 -7.41 14.46
CA GLY A 23 -2.27 -6.94 14.98
C GLY A 23 -1.12 -7.23 14.00
N PRO A 24 0.04 -6.54 14.14
CA PRO A 24 1.18 -6.71 13.23
C PRO A 24 1.66 -8.17 13.12
N HIS A 25 1.70 -8.88 14.24
CA HIS A 25 2.13 -10.28 14.29
C HIS A 25 1.17 -11.22 13.55
N GLU A 26 -0.13 -11.10 13.81
CA GLU A 26 -1.14 -11.91 13.13
C GLU A 26 -1.15 -11.61 11.61
N ARG A 27 -0.95 -10.34 11.23
CA ARG A 27 -0.82 -9.97 9.82
C ARG A 27 0.41 -10.61 9.17
N ALA A 28 1.54 -10.65 9.88
CA ALA A 28 2.74 -11.32 9.37
C ALA A 28 2.49 -12.81 9.12
N GLN A 29 1.80 -13.50 10.03
CA GLN A 29 1.41 -14.91 9.84
C GLN A 29 0.49 -15.11 8.64
N GLN A 30 -0.49 -14.22 8.44
CA GLN A 30 -1.38 -14.26 7.28
C GLN A 30 -0.62 -14.08 5.96
N LEU A 31 0.36 -13.17 5.91
CA LEU A 31 1.19 -12.95 4.73
C LEU A 31 2.10 -14.15 4.44
N ASP A 32 2.68 -14.76 5.47
CA ASP A 32 3.51 -15.95 5.33
C ASP A 32 2.72 -17.15 4.80
N LEU A 33 1.52 -17.37 5.34
CA LEU A 33 0.60 -18.38 4.86
C LEU A 33 0.22 -18.13 3.39
N ALA A 34 -0.15 -16.90 3.03
CA ALA A 34 -0.51 -16.56 1.66
C ALA A 34 0.63 -16.82 0.67
N ARG A 35 1.88 -16.55 1.06
CA ARG A 35 3.07 -16.84 0.24
C ARG A 35 3.30 -18.35 0.10
N THR A 36 3.16 -19.10 1.19
CA THR A 36 3.28 -20.57 1.18
C THR A 36 2.25 -21.20 0.23
N GLU A 37 0.99 -20.75 0.30
CA GLU A 37 -0.08 -21.23 -0.57
C GLU A 37 0.11 -20.80 -2.04
N ALA A 38 0.70 -19.63 -2.30
CA ALA A 38 1.08 -19.23 -3.65
C ALA A 38 2.12 -20.21 -4.22
N VAL A 39 3.16 -20.53 -3.46
CA VAL A 39 4.19 -21.52 -3.86
C VAL A 39 3.56 -22.89 -4.10
N ALA A 40 2.73 -23.39 -3.19
CA ALA A 40 2.05 -24.68 -3.33
C ALA A 40 1.17 -24.75 -4.59
N ALA A 41 0.58 -23.61 -4.98
CA ALA A 41 -0.23 -23.48 -6.19
C ALA A 41 0.59 -23.16 -7.46
N GLY A 42 1.93 -23.15 -7.40
CA GLY A 42 2.81 -22.81 -8.52
C GLY A 42 2.73 -21.35 -8.98
N ARG A 43 2.27 -20.44 -8.09
CA ARG A 43 2.19 -18.99 -8.33
C ARG A 43 3.38 -18.28 -7.69
N ASP A 44 3.79 -17.15 -8.27
CA ASP A 44 4.84 -16.31 -7.67
C ASP A 44 4.37 -15.68 -6.35
N PRO A 45 4.99 -16.01 -5.19
CA PRO A 45 4.65 -15.38 -3.92
C PRO A 45 5.02 -13.89 -3.88
N GLY A 46 5.97 -13.43 -4.72
CA GLY A 46 6.36 -12.02 -4.85
C GLY A 46 5.31 -11.15 -5.53
N ALA A 47 4.38 -11.75 -6.27
CA ALA A 47 3.27 -11.06 -6.93
C ALA A 47 2.13 -10.68 -5.95
N LEU A 48 2.20 -11.09 -4.69
CA LEU A 48 1.19 -10.77 -3.68
C LEU A 48 1.27 -9.29 -3.28
N GLU A 49 0.20 -8.54 -3.54
CA GLU A 49 0.07 -7.16 -3.07
C GLU A 49 -0.53 -7.09 -1.66
N TYR A 50 0.13 -6.37 -0.75
CA TYR A 50 -0.47 -5.93 0.51
C TYR A 50 -0.63 -4.41 0.51
N THR A 51 -1.88 -3.97 0.38
CA THR A 51 -2.23 -2.55 0.33
C THR A 51 -2.67 -2.03 1.71
N ARG A 52 -2.20 -0.82 2.06
CA ARG A 52 -2.63 -0.08 3.25
C ARG A 52 -3.05 1.35 2.90
N TRP A 53 -3.98 1.88 3.69
CA TRP A 53 -4.20 3.33 3.73
C TRP A 53 -3.09 4.00 4.54
N GLY A 54 -2.54 5.08 4.00
CA GLY A 54 -1.59 5.97 4.65
C GLY A 54 -2.19 7.35 4.89
N SER A 55 -1.64 8.07 5.85
CA SER A 55 -1.92 9.50 6.04
C SER A 55 -1.10 10.32 5.03
N ILE A 56 -1.68 11.41 4.53
CA ILE A 56 -1.01 12.40 3.67
C ILE A 56 0.12 13.14 4.40
N ASP A 57 0.11 13.15 5.74
CA ASP A 57 1.16 13.75 6.58
C ASP A 57 2.23 12.74 7.01
N MET A 58 2.18 11.52 6.47
CA MET A 58 3.17 10.50 6.79
C MET A 58 4.58 11.00 6.44
N PRO A 59 5.55 10.90 7.37
CA PRO A 59 6.93 11.24 7.10
C PRO A 59 7.59 10.14 6.27
N ALA A 60 8.64 10.49 5.51
CA ALA A 60 9.27 9.57 4.55
C ALA A 60 9.84 8.32 5.23
N GLU A 61 10.41 8.50 6.41
CA GLU A 61 11.04 7.46 7.24
C GLU A 61 10.05 6.37 7.68
N ARG A 62 8.74 6.65 7.66
CA ARG A 62 7.72 5.65 8.00
C ARG A 62 7.57 4.57 6.93
N VAL A 63 7.99 4.82 5.69
CA VAL A 63 7.84 3.88 4.58
C VAL A 63 8.64 2.61 4.81
N ASP A 64 9.86 2.71 5.33
CA ASP A 64 10.72 1.54 5.60
C ASP A 64 10.06 0.59 6.61
N GLY A 65 9.43 1.14 7.65
CA GLY A 65 8.68 0.34 8.62
C GLY A 65 7.46 -0.35 8.01
N LEU A 66 6.78 0.29 7.07
CA LEU A 66 5.65 -0.31 6.35
C LEU A 66 6.12 -1.40 5.38
N ALA A 67 7.23 -1.16 4.67
CA ALA A 67 7.84 -2.15 3.78
C ALA A 67 8.33 -3.38 4.57
N ALA A 68 8.97 -3.18 5.73
CA ALA A 68 9.36 -4.26 6.64
C ALA A 68 8.15 -5.06 7.17
N ALA A 69 6.99 -4.40 7.34
CA ALA A 69 5.73 -5.07 7.66
C ALA A 69 5.07 -5.77 6.46
N GLY A 70 5.72 -5.79 5.30
CA GLY A 70 5.28 -6.45 4.08
C GLY A 70 4.29 -5.64 3.24
N VAL A 71 4.08 -4.34 3.52
CA VAL A 71 3.23 -3.46 2.71
C VAL A 71 3.91 -3.20 1.37
N THR A 72 3.21 -3.48 0.28
CA THR A 72 3.74 -3.28 -1.09
C THR A 72 3.07 -2.12 -1.82
N ARG A 73 1.94 -1.63 -1.30
CA ARG A 73 1.26 -0.44 -1.82
C ARG A 73 0.65 0.38 -0.68
N ILE A 74 0.85 1.68 -0.73
CA ILE A 74 0.21 2.63 0.17
C ILE A 74 -0.73 3.50 -0.67
N VAL A 75 -2.00 3.59 -0.25
CA VAL A 75 -2.97 4.51 -0.81
C VAL A 75 -3.10 5.69 0.14
N VAL A 76 -2.83 6.88 -0.38
CA VAL A 76 -3.03 8.15 0.34
C VAL A 76 -4.16 8.93 -0.30
N GLY A 77 -4.90 9.65 0.52
CA GLY A 77 -5.92 10.60 0.07
C GLY A 77 -5.64 11.95 0.70
N SER A 78 -5.93 13.01 -0.05
CA SER A 78 -5.89 14.37 0.47
C SER A 78 -6.90 14.55 1.61
N THR A 79 -6.54 15.39 2.57
CA THR A 79 -7.41 15.83 3.66
C THR A 79 -7.89 17.27 3.51
N ASP A 80 -7.26 18.03 2.61
CA ASP A 80 -7.65 19.39 2.22
C ASP A 80 -8.72 19.36 1.10
N PRO A 81 -9.99 19.69 1.42
CA PRO A 81 -11.05 19.70 0.41
C PRO A 81 -10.94 20.89 -0.56
N ASP A 82 -10.25 21.97 -0.17
CA ASP A 82 -10.16 23.20 -0.97
C ASP A 82 -9.00 23.13 -1.95
N ASN A 83 -7.93 22.41 -1.61
CA ASN A 83 -6.75 22.28 -2.47
C ASN A 83 -6.13 20.86 -2.50
N PRO A 84 -6.88 19.83 -2.95
CA PRO A 84 -6.43 18.45 -2.87
C PRO A 84 -5.25 18.12 -3.79
N PHE A 85 -5.09 18.85 -4.90
CA PHE A 85 -4.01 18.61 -5.86
C PHE A 85 -2.67 19.19 -5.38
N ASP A 86 -2.65 20.37 -4.76
CA ASP A 86 -1.42 20.92 -4.19
C ASP A 86 -0.95 20.08 -3.00
N GLU A 87 -1.88 19.62 -2.14
CA GLU A 87 -1.54 18.71 -1.04
C GLU A 87 -0.93 17.40 -1.56
N MET A 88 -1.53 16.81 -2.60
CA MET A 88 -1.01 15.60 -3.23
C MET A 88 0.34 15.83 -3.94
N SER A 89 0.54 17.02 -4.52
CA SER A 89 1.81 17.38 -5.16
C SER A 89 2.93 17.52 -4.14
N ARG A 90 2.66 18.17 -3.00
CA ARG A 90 3.61 18.25 -1.87
C ARG A 90 3.92 16.88 -1.28
N PHE A 91 2.93 15.99 -1.21
CA PHE A 91 3.18 14.60 -0.84
C PHE A 91 4.11 13.93 -1.87
N ALA A 92 3.81 14.04 -3.16
CA ALA A 92 4.64 13.46 -4.21
C ALA A 92 6.09 13.98 -4.16
N GLU A 93 6.29 15.28 -3.95
CA GLU A 93 7.61 15.90 -3.78
C GLU A 93 8.35 15.34 -2.56
N ARG A 94 7.68 15.24 -1.40
CA ARG A 94 8.27 14.67 -0.17
C ARG A 94 8.79 13.24 -0.37
N PHE A 95 8.11 12.47 -1.22
CA PHE A 95 8.44 11.07 -1.51
C PHE A 95 9.18 10.88 -2.84
N GLU A 96 9.59 11.97 -3.50
CA GLU A 96 10.29 11.93 -4.80
C GLU A 96 9.54 11.10 -5.87
N LEU A 97 8.20 11.14 -5.84
CA LEU A 97 7.31 10.37 -6.72
C LEU A 97 7.06 11.05 -8.08
N GLY A 98 7.72 12.18 -8.34
CA GLY A 98 7.68 12.88 -9.61
C GLY A 98 8.49 12.15 -10.69
N GLY A 99 7.87 11.95 -11.86
CA GLY A 99 8.54 11.55 -13.10
C GLY A 99 8.77 12.75 -14.01
#